data_AF-A0A2U1MZ20-F1
#
_entry.id   AF-A0A2U1MZ20-F1
#
_cell.length_a   1.000
_cell.length_b   1.000
_cell.length_c   1.000
_cell.angle_alpha   90.00
_cell.angle_beta   90.00
_cell.angle_gamma   90.00
#
_symmetry.space_group_name_H-M   'P 1'
#
loop_
_entity.id
_entity.type
_entity.pdbx_description
1 polymer ?
#
loop_
_entity_poly.entity_id
_entity_poly.type
_entity_poly.pdbx_seq_one_letter_code
_entity_poly.pdbx_strand_id
1 'polypeptide(L)'
;MQWAVLVQVVRPNTLKRCELQYAHMKPNQELESIASSIIQQAERLLTAEQKATEYRSVDDSLMVDHRRTTACTRVVAYLSRVLTAVEGLNKQSFLTELGNRLHKVLTTHWLKFSFNASGGLKLKRDINEYRDFLQNFNTPTVNEKFESLSM
;
A
#
# COMPACT_ATOMS: atom_id res chain seq x y z
N MET A 1 16.74 5.89 34.03
CA MET A 1 15.95 6.19 35.23
C MET A 1 14.73 6.97 34.74
N GLN A 2 13.55 6.38 34.55
CA GLN A 2 12.55 6.20 35.61
C GLN A 2 11.40 5.24 35.21
N TRP A 3 11.65 4.18 34.42
CA TRP A 3 10.62 3.17 34.06
C TRP A 3 10.75 1.84 34.81
N ALA A 4 11.80 1.65 35.61
CA ALA A 4 12.08 0.38 36.30
C ALA A 4 11.40 0.21 37.67
N VAL A 5 10.76 1.25 38.22
CA VAL A 5 10.26 1.23 39.62
C VAL A 5 8.79 0.80 39.73
N LEU A 6 8.03 0.77 38.62
CA LEU A 6 6.61 0.40 38.63
C LEU A 6 6.33 -1.11 38.46
N VAL A 7 7.37 -1.94 38.24
CA VAL A 7 7.20 -3.37 37.95
C VAL A 7 7.11 -4.23 39.22
N GLN A 8 7.54 -3.75 40.39
CA GLN A 8 7.58 -4.57 41.61
C GLN A 8 6.35 -4.48 42.53
N VAL A 9 5.35 -3.65 42.21
CA VAL A 9 4.16 -3.43 43.06
C VAL A 9 2.87 -4.01 42.48
N VAL A 10 2.90 -4.47 41.22
CA VAL A 10 1.69 -4.86 40.49
C VAL A 10 1.57 -6.39 40.44
N ARG A 11 0.45 -6.94 40.93
CA ARG A 11 0.18 -8.39 40.96
C ARG A 11 0.38 -9.02 39.56
N PRO A 12 0.91 -10.25 39.44
CA PRO A 12 1.23 -10.87 38.14
C PRO A 12 0.08 -10.91 37.12
N ASN A 13 -1.17 -11.07 37.60
CA ASN A 13 -2.36 -11.03 36.75
C ASN A 13 -2.71 -9.62 36.24
N THR A 14 -2.31 -8.58 36.96
CA THR A 14 -2.54 -7.18 36.57
C THR A 14 -1.48 -6.69 35.58
N LEU A 15 -0.24 -7.19 35.67
CA LEU A 15 0.81 -6.98 34.66
C LEU A 15 0.42 -7.60 33.31
N LYS A 16 0.02 -8.88 33.30
CA LYS A 16 -0.52 -9.52 32.07
C LYS A 16 -1.73 -8.79 31.53
N ARG A 17 -2.63 -8.27 32.38
CA ARG A 17 -3.78 -7.48 31.95
C ARG A 17 -3.37 -6.11 31.38
N CYS A 18 -2.34 -5.45 31.91
CA CYS A 18 -1.79 -4.22 31.36
C CYS A 18 -1.04 -4.46 30.05
N GLU A 19 -0.23 -5.51 29.93
CA GLU A 19 0.43 -5.92 28.68
C GLU A 19 -0.62 -6.31 27.62
N LEU A 20 -1.66 -7.05 28.02
CA LEU A 20 -2.80 -7.36 27.15
C LEU A 20 -3.61 -6.09 26.84
N GLN A 21 -3.82 -5.14 27.75
CA GLN A 21 -4.51 -3.88 27.46
C GLN A 21 -3.68 -2.93 26.58
N TYR A 22 -2.35 -2.95 26.68
CA TYR A 22 -1.44 -2.28 25.74
C TYR A 22 -1.46 -2.96 24.36
N ALA A 23 -1.51 -4.31 24.32
CA ALA A 23 -1.63 -5.07 23.08
C ALA A 23 -3.04 -5.03 22.44
N HIS A 24 -4.08 -4.75 23.24
CA HIS A 24 -5.47 -4.57 22.82
C HIS A 24 -5.89 -3.11 22.75
N MET A 25 -4.96 -2.16 22.95
CA MET A 25 -5.20 -0.78 22.61
C MET A 25 -5.31 -0.75 21.08
N LYS A 26 -6.56 -0.78 20.59
CA LYS A 26 -6.89 -0.81 19.17
C LYS A 26 -5.93 0.11 18.41
N PRO A 27 -5.24 -0.35 17.35
CA PRO A 27 -4.56 0.57 16.44
C PRO A 27 -5.56 1.67 16.05
N ASN A 28 -5.19 2.90 16.38
CA ASN A 28 -6.01 4.08 16.54
C ASN A 28 -6.91 4.37 15.33
N GLN A 29 -8.17 4.77 15.55
CA GLN A 29 -9.07 5.33 14.51
C GLN A 29 -8.38 6.45 13.69
N GLU A 30 -7.43 7.15 14.29
CA GLU A 30 -6.60 8.16 13.63
C GLU A 30 -5.66 7.56 12.57
N LEU A 31 -5.03 6.41 12.82
CA LEU A 31 -4.19 5.71 11.83
C LEU A 31 -5.01 5.23 10.64
N GLU A 32 -6.20 4.68 10.91
CA GLU A 32 -7.16 4.26 9.88
C GLU A 32 -7.62 5.46 9.03
N SER A 33 -7.82 6.63 9.66
CA SER A 33 -8.17 7.88 8.97
C SER A 33 -7.02 8.40 8.10
N ILE A 34 -5.77 8.33 8.61
CA ILE A 34 -4.57 8.70 7.86
C ILE A 34 -4.40 7.76 6.65
N ALA A 35 -4.48 6.44 6.86
CA ALA A 35 -4.40 5.46 5.78
C ALA A 35 -5.48 5.72 4.72
N SER A 36 -6.72 5.97 5.15
CA SER A 36 -7.83 6.31 4.25
C SER A 36 -7.56 7.60 3.45
N SER A 37 -6.99 8.62 4.08
CA SER A 37 -6.64 9.89 3.42
C SER A 37 -5.52 9.72 2.39
N ILE A 38 -4.48 8.94 2.73
CA ILE A 38 -3.39 8.62 1.81
C ILE A 38 -3.92 7.87 0.58
N ILE A 39 -4.75 6.86 0.81
CA ILE A 39 -5.34 6.05 -0.26
C ILE A 39 -6.28 6.88 -1.14
N GLN A 40 -7.09 7.76 -0.56
CA GLN A 40 -7.95 8.67 -1.33
C GLN A 40 -7.13 9.60 -2.23
N GLN A 41 -6.00 10.11 -1.74
CA GLN A 41 -5.12 10.94 -2.57
C GLN A 41 -4.44 10.13 -3.68
N ALA A 42 -4.06 8.86 -3.43
CA ALA A 42 -3.56 7.96 -4.46
C ALA A 42 -4.62 7.70 -5.54
N GLU A 43 -5.88 7.46 -5.16
CA GLU A 43 -7.00 7.27 -6.10
C GLU A 43 -7.26 8.52 -6.95
N ARG A 44 -7.16 9.72 -6.35
CA ARG A 44 -7.24 10.98 -7.10
C ARG A 44 -6.13 11.12 -8.14
N LEU A 45 -4.90 10.74 -7.80
CA LEU A 45 -3.77 10.75 -8.75
C LEU A 45 -4.01 9.75 -9.89
N LEU A 46 -4.47 8.54 -9.58
CA LEU A 46 -4.84 7.55 -10.60
C LEU A 46 -5.91 8.11 -11.55
N THR A 47 -6.96 8.72 -11.01
CA THR A 47 -8.06 9.27 -11.80
C THR A 47 -7.64 10.47 -12.66
N ALA A 48 -6.75 11.33 -12.14
CA ALA A 48 -6.29 12.52 -12.85
C ALA A 48 -5.31 12.21 -13.97
N GLU A 49 -4.46 11.18 -13.79
CA GLU A 49 -3.32 10.93 -14.68
C GLU A 49 -3.55 9.79 -15.66
N GLN A 50 -4.40 8.81 -15.31
CA GLN A 50 -4.59 7.62 -16.12
C GLN A 50 -5.63 7.85 -17.22
N LYS A 51 -5.17 7.95 -18.47
CA LYS A 51 -6.06 8.14 -19.63
C LYS A 51 -6.81 6.86 -19.96
N ALA A 52 -8.06 6.97 -20.41
CA ALA A 52 -8.91 5.82 -20.78
C ALA A 52 -8.30 4.90 -21.84
N THR A 53 -7.43 5.43 -22.71
CA THR A 53 -6.75 4.69 -23.78
C THR A 53 -5.36 4.18 -23.39
N GLU A 54 -4.89 4.42 -22.16
CA GLU A 54 -3.50 4.15 -21.77
C GLU A 54 -3.14 2.66 -21.81
N TYR A 55 -4.13 1.79 -21.59
CA TYR A 55 -4.02 0.32 -21.73
C TYR A 55 -4.66 -0.23 -23.01
N ARG A 56 -5.02 0.64 -23.95
CA ARG A 56 -5.55 0.25 -25.26
C ARG A 56 -5.05 1.23 -26.32
N SER A 57 -3.74 1.20 -26.51
CA SER A 57 -3.05 1.94 -27.57
C SER A 57 -3.62 1.57 -28.93
N VAL A 58 -3.68 2.54 -29.86
CA VAL A 58 -4.08 2.28 -31.25
C VAL A 58 -3.06 1.38 -31.95
N ASP A 59 -1.78 1.57 -31.63
CA ASP A 59 -0.71 0.66 -32.02
C ASP A 59 -0.60 -0.47 -30.98
N ASP A 60 -1.04 -1.67 -31.34
CA ASP A 60 -0.99 -2.89 -30.50
C ASP A 60 0.29 -3.71 -30.77
N SER A 61 1.28 -3.12 -31.44
CA SER A 61 2.57 -3.78 -31.65
C SER A 61 3.27 -4.05 -30.32
N LEU A 62 3.76 -5.28 -30.15
CA LEU A 62 4.55 -5.68 -28.98
C LEU A 62 5.94 -5.00 -28.93
N MET A 63 6.30 -4.26 -29.98
CA MET A 63 7.55 -3.50 -30.07
C MET A 63 7.43 -2.08 -29.49
N VAL A 64 6.22 -1.64 -29.11
CA VAL A 64 5.98 -0.34 -28.47
C VAL A 64 6.70 -0.26 -27.12
N ASP A 65 7.06 0.94 -26.68
CA ASP A 65 7.61 1.14 -25.35
C ASP A 65 6.53 0.90 -24.28
N HIS A 66 6.70 -0.19 -23.52
CA HIS A 66 5.76 -0.61 -22.47
C HIS A 66 6.11 -0.05 -21.10
N ARG A 67 6.90 1.04 -20.99
CA ARG A 67 7.17 1.72 -19.71
C ARG A 67 5.90 1.88 -18.88
N ARG A 68 6.08 1.78 -17.56
CA ARG A 68 5.06 2.10 -16.57
C ARG A 68 4.40 3.45 -16.85
N THR A 69 3.15 3.56 -16.46
CA THR A 69 2.33 4.74 -16.70
C THR A 69 2.79 5.93 -15.86
N THR A 70 2.42 7.12 -16.30
CA THR A 70 2.64 8.35 -15.52
C THR A 70 1.86 8.31 -14.21
N ALA A 71 0.65 7.75 -14.20
CA ALA A 71 -0.12 7.58 -12.97
C ALA A 71 0.60 6.67 -11.98
N CYS A 72 1.13 5.53 -12.44
CA CYS A 72 1.94 4.64 -11.61
C CYS A 72 3.13 5.39 -10.97
N THR A 73 3.91 6.08 -11.80
CA THR A 73 5.06 6.87 -11.33
C THR A 73 4.67 7.93 -10.31
N ARG A 74 3.58 8.66 -10.53
CA ARG A 74 3.10 9.71 -9.61
C ARG A 74 2.59 9.14 -8.28
N VAL A 75 1.86 8.01 -8.33
CA VAL A 75 1.37 7.35 -7.11
C VAL A 75 2.55 6.84 -6.28
N VAL A 76 3.52 6.15 -6.89
CA VAL A 76 4.71 5.65 -6.18
C VAL A 76 5.49 6.82 -5.57
N ALA A 77 5.77 7.88 -6.33
CA ALA A 77 6.47 9.06 -5.81
C ALA A 77 5.73 9.72 -4.63
N TYR A 78 4.39 9.83 -4.72
CA TYR A 78 3.57 10.35 -3.64
C TYR A 78 3.67 9.46 -2.39
N LEU A 79 3.49 8.16 -2.55
CA LEU A 79 3.54 7.19 -1.45
C LEU A 79 4.93 7.15 -0.79
N SER A 80 6.01 7.11 -1.58
CA SER A 80 7.38 7.20 -1.08
C SER A 80 7.57 8.41 -0.17
N ARG A 81 7.07 9.59 -0.58
CA ARG A 81 7.21 10.82 0.20
C ARG A 81 6.41 10.82 1.49
N VAL A 82 5.17 10.34 1.49
CA VAL A 82 4.35 10.36 2.72
C VAL A 82 4.79 9.30 3.72
N LEU A 83 5.37 8.20 3.25
CA LEU A 83 5.80 7.10 4.12
C LEU A 83 7.15 7.32 4.79
N THR A 84 7.94 8.31 4.37
CA THR A 84 9.16 8.69 5.11
C THR A 84 8.85 9.21 6.51
N ALA A 85 7.63 9.72 6.74
CA ALA A 85 7.19 10.24 8.03
C ALA A 85 6.56 9.16 8.94
N VAL A 86 6.46 7.90 8.50
CA VAL A 86 5.82 6.83 9.26
C VAL A 86 6.85 6.10 10.12
N GLU A 87 6.71 6.28 11.43
CA GLU A 87 7.58 5.71 12.47
C GLU A 87 6.77 5.17 13.66
N GLY A 88 7.42 4.43 14.57
CA GLY A 88 6.84 3.98 15.83
C GLY A 88 6.28 2.56 15.86
N LEU A 89 5.75 2.18 17.03
CA LEU A 89 5.37 0.79 17.36
C LEU A 89 4.23 0.21 16.50
N ASN A 90 3.39 1.08 15.92
CA ASN A 90 2.27 0.66 15.07
C ASN A 90 2.59 0.68 13.57
N LYS A 91 3.85 0.96 13.19
CA LYS A 91 4.27 1.09 11.79
C LYS A 91 3.93 -0.15 10.96
N GLN A 92 4.22 -1.34 11.47
CA GLN A 92 3.99 -2.58 10.71
C GLN A 92 2.51 -2.83 10.42
N SER A 93 1.64 -2.63 11.42
CA SER A 93 0.19 -2.76 11.26
C SER A 93 -0.34 -1.75 10.25
N PHE A 94 0.10 -0.49 10.35
CA PHE A 94 -0.26 0.57 9.40
C PHE A 94 0.18 0.26 7.96
N LEU A 95 1.43 -0.18 7.76
CA LEU A 95 1.94 -0.54 6.43
C LEU A 95 1.19 -1.73 5.83
N THR A 96 0.84 -2.73 6.66
CA THR A 96 0.03 -3.89 6.25
C THR A 96 -1.34 -3.45 5.78
N GLU A 97 -2.01 -2.60 6.55
CA GLU A 97 -3.33 -2.08 6.22
C GLU A 97 -3.31 -1.22 4.95
N LEU A 98 -2.34 -0.30 4.86
CA LEU A 98 -2.15 0.57 3.70
C LEU A 98 -1.88 -0.25 2.43
N GLY A 99 -1.00 -1.26 2.49
CA GLY A 99 -0.71 -2.14 1.36
C GLY A 99 -1.96 -2.90 0.89
N ASN A 100 -2.78 -3.41 1.82
CA ASN A 100 -4.04 -4.06 1.50
C ASN A 100 -5.06 -3.11 0.84
N ARG A 101 -5.18 -1.88 1.34
CA ARG A 101 -6.06 -0.86 0.75
C ARG A 101 -5.59 -0.42 -0.63
N LEU A 102 -4.28 -0.25 -0.82
CA LEU A 102 -3.68 0.11 -2.10
C LEU A 102 -3.94 -0.98 -3.14
N HIS A 103 -3.72 -2.25 -2.80
CA HIS A 103 -4.05 -3.39 -3.67
C HIS A 103 -5.51 -3.33 -4.14
N LYS A 104 -6.44 -3.10 -3.20
CA LYS A 104 -7.88 -3.00 -3.52
C LYS A 104 -8.18 -1.83 -4.45
N VAL A 105 -7.61 -0.64 -4.19
CA VAL A 105 -7.82 0.55 -5.04
C VAL A 105 -7.25 0.33 -6.43
N LEU A 106 -6.05 -0.22 -6.57
CA LEU A 106 -5.41 -0.48 -7.85
C LEU A 106 -6.20 -1.48 -8.69
N THR A 107 -6.56 -2.63 -8.11
CA THR A 107 -7.35 -3.65 -8.81
C THR A 107 -8.73 -3.12 -9.22
N THR A 108 -9.41 -2.38 -8.34
CA THR A 108 -10.68 -1.72 -8.68
C THR A 108 -10.52 -0.66 -9.76
N HIS A 109 -9.39 0.07 -9.78
CA HIS A 109 -9.10 1.08 -10.78
C HIS A 109 -8.85 0.45 -12.16
N TRP A 110 -8.02 -0.59 -12.24
CA TRP A 110 -7.70 -1.26 -13.50
C TRP A 110 -8.92 -1.94 -14.15
N LEU A 111 -9.86 -2.46 -13.36
CA LEU A 111 -11.11 -3.05 -13.87
C LEU A 111 -12.00 -2.05 -14.64
N LYS A 112 -11.73 -0.75 -14.56
CA LYS A 112 -12.45 0.29 -15.32
C LYS A 112 -11.97 0.41 -16.77
N PHE A 113 -10.86 -0.21 -17.13
CA PHE A 113 -10.22 -0.05 -18.44
C PHE A 113 -10.49 -1.25 -19.35
N SER A 114 -10.37 -1.00 -20.66
CA SER A 114 -10.28 -2.04 -21.66
C SER A 114 -8.81 -2.25 -22.04
N PHE A 115 -8.47 -3.48 -22.41
CA PHE A 115 -7.08 -3.89 -22.64
C PHE A 115 -6.91 -4.45 -24.05
N ASN A 116 -5.72 -4.25 -24.61
CA ASN A 116 -5.17 -5.04 -25.73
C ASN A 116 -3.83 -5.69 -25.31
N ALA A 117 -3.15 -6.39 -26.23
CA ALA A 117 -1.95 -7.14 -25.88
C ALA A 117 -0.83 -6.24 -25.37
N SER A 118 -0.57 -5.13 -26.08
CA SER A 118 0.40 -4.10 -25.67
C SER A 118 0.01 -3.48 -24.33
N GLY A 119 -1.26 -3.15 -24.14
CA GLY A 119 -1.78 -2.61 -22.88
C GLY A 119 -1.60 -3.54 -21.69
N GLY A 120 -1.73 -4.86 -21.90
CA GLY A 120 -1.45 -5.87 -20.88
C GLY A 120 0.02 -5.88 -20.44
N LEU A 121 0.96 -5.74 -21.37
CA LEU A 121 2.39 -5.61 -21.05
C LEU A 121 2.69 -4.32 -20.27
N LYS A 122 2.00 -3.23 -20.60
CA LYS A 122 2.13 -1.97 -19.88
C LYS A 122 1.57 -2.05 -18.46
N LEU A 123 0.38 -2.65 -18.28
CA LEU A 123 -0.17 -2.96 -16.96
C LEU A 123 0.78 -3.84 -16.14
N LYS A 124 1.42 -4.84 -16.77
CA LYS A 124 2.42 -5.68 -16.09
C LYS A 124 3.59 -4.85 -15.55
N ARG A 125 4.01 -3.79 -16.23
CA ARG A 125 5.05 -2.87 -15.71
C ARG A 125 4.55 -2.06 -14.52
N ASP A 126 3.31 -1.60 -14.54
CA ASP A 126 2.71 -0.92 -13.37
C ASP A 126 2.62 -1.86 -12.16
N ILE A 127 2.12 -3.09 -12.36
CA ILE A 127 2.03 -4.10 -11.29
C ILE A 127 3.40 -4.39 -10.68
N ASN A 128 4.42 -4.57 -11.53
CA ASN A 128 5.79 -4.81 -11.07
C ASN A 128 6.33 -3.63 -10.25
N GLU A 129 6.13 -2.38 -10.70
CA GLU A 129 6.57 -1.20 -9.97
C GLU A 129 5.88 -1.09 -8.60
N TYR A 130 4.56 -1.33 -8.53
CA TYR A 130 3.85 -1.32 -7.25
C TYR A 130 4.29 -2.45 -6.31
N ARG A 131 4.54 -3.64 -6.86
CA ARG A 131 5.09 -4.77 -6.09
C ARG A 131 6.45 -4.39 -5.50
N ASP A 132 7.38 -3.93 -6.34
CA ASP A 132 8.74 -3.61 -5.93
C ASP A 132 8.76 -2.48 -4.88
N PHE A 133 7.84 -1.51 -5.01
CA PHE A 133 7.62 -0.48 -3.98
C PHE A 133 7.16 -1.09 -2.65
N LEU A 134 6.17 -1.98 -2.67
CA LEU A 134 5.55 -2.58 -1.47
C LEU A 134 6.42 -3.65 -0.81
N GLN A 135 7.36 -4.27 -1.52
CA GLN A 135 8.30 -5.22 -0.92
C GLN A 135 9.04 -4.61 0.28
N ASN A 136 9.31 -3.29 0.25
CA ASN A 136 9.96 -2.56 1.33
C ASN A 136 9.13 -2.50 2.63
N PHE A 137 7.84 -2.87 2.59
CA PHE A 137 6.98 -2.85 3.77
C PHE A 137 7.18 -4.08 4.66
N ASN A 138 7.87 -5.12 4.16
CA ASN A 138 8.04 -6.40 4.85
C ASN A 138 6.69 -7.02 5.29
N THR A 139 5.70 -7.00 4.39
CA THR A 139 4.35 -7.51 4.62
C THR A 139 4.05 -8.71 3.70
N PRO A 140 4.36 -9.96 4.12
CA PRO A 140 4.26 -11.14 3.24
C PRO A 140 2.88 -11.30 2.59
N THR A 141 1.81 -11.10 3.35
CA THR A 141 0.43 -11.23 2.86
C THR A 141 0.04 -10.21 1.80
N VAL A 142 0.67 -9.03 1.79
CA VAL A 142 0.48 -8.03 0.73
C VAL A 142 1.33 -8.40 -0.48
N ASN A 143 2.57 -8.86 -0.26
CA ASN A 143 3.47 -9.28 -1.32
C ASN A 143 2.85 -10.42 -2.15
N GLU A 144 2.32 -11.45 -1.49
CA GLU A 144 1.62 -12.58 -2.14
C GLU A 144 0.47 -12.13 -3.05
N LYS A 145 -0.28 -11.09 -2.63
CA LYS A 145 -1.37 -10.54 -3.45
C LYS A 145 -0.84 -9.93 -4.75
N PHE A 146 0.23 -9.13 -4.67
CA PHE A 146 0.83 -8.54 -5.86
C PHE A 146 1.57 -9.55 -6.73
N GLU A 147 2.16 -10.58 -6.13
CA GLU A 147 2.74 -11.71 -6.88
C GLU A 147 1.68 -12.40 -7.73
N SER A 148 0.49 -12.66 -7.16
CA SER A 148 -0.63 -13.29 -7.86
C SER A 148 -1.15 -12.48 -9.06
N LEU A 149 -0.96 -11.16 -9.06
CA LEU A 149 -1.30 -10.27 -10.18
C LEU A 149 -0.22 -10.23 -11.26
N SER A 150 1.01 -10.64 -10.94
CA SER A 150 2.17 -10.54 -11.83
C SER A 150 2.49 -11.82 -12.60
N MET A 151 1.83 -12.93 -12.23
CA MET A 151 1.86 -14.23 -12.92
C MET A 151 0.99 -14.21 -14.17
#